data_AF-A0A8J0SZV0-F1
#
_entry.id   AF-A0A8J0SZV0-F1
#
_cell.length_a   1.000
_cell.length_b   1.000
_cell.length_c   1.000
_cell.angle_alpha   90.00
_cell.angle_beta   90.00
_cell.angle_gamma   90.00
#
_symmetry.space_group_name_H-M   'P 1'
#
loop_
_entity.id
_entity.type
_entity.pdbx_description
1 polymer ?
#
loop_
_entity_poly.entity_id
_entity_poly.type
_entity_poly.pdbx_seq_one_letter_code
_entity_poly.pdbx_strand_id
1 'polypeptide(L)'
;MTHVVSQFASSYVFYWKEYFPDVPILCPPGFDGRVVLYPSEQNLKDYLSWRQADCHINNLYNTVFWSLVQKGGLTPAQAQDRLKGTLAAEKNEILFSEFNINYNNEPLLYRKGSVLIWQKVNEVSKKRIKLPNEVDEKEVEVSRWRKETVILHCDVIGDQFWEEHSSILSDDS
;
A
#
# COMPACT_ATOMS: atom_id res chain seq x y z
N MET A 1 3.73 19.29 -7.95
CA MET A 1 3.17 19.22 -6.58
C MET A 1 1.65 19.36 -6.58
N THR A 2 1.11 20.51 -7.00
CA THR A 2 -0.33 20.80 -6.94
C THR A 2 -1.21 19.83 -7.73
N HIS A 3 -0.75 19.33 -8.89
CA HIS A 3 -1.47 18.29 -9.64
C HIS A 3 -1.67 16.99 -8.83
N VAL A 4 -0.65 16.53 -8.11
CA VAL A 4 -0.76 15.32 -7.27
C VAL A 4 -1.76 15.55 -6.13
N VAL A 5 -1.63 16.67 -5.42
CA VAL A 5 -2.50 16.98 -4.26
C VAL A 5 -3.95 17.19 -4.68
N SER A 6 -4.19 17.98 -5.74
CA SER A 6 -5.55 18.23 -6.23
C SER A 6 -6.22 16.98 -6.77
N GLN A 7 -5.50 16.17 -7.56
CA GLN A 7 -6.03 14.91 -8.08
C GLN A 7 -6.32 13.91 -6.96
N PHE A 8 -5.44 13.81 -5.96
CA PHE A 8 -5.67 12.92 -4.81
C PHE A 8 -6.89 13.37 -4.01
N ALA A 9 -7.00 14.66 -3.70
CA ALA A 9 -8.13 15.21 -2.93
C ALA A 9 -9.46 15.00 -3.67
N SER A 10 -9.51 15.27 -4.98
CA SER A 10 -10.72 15.03 -5.79
C SER A 10 -11.09 13.55 -5.84
N SER A 11 -10.10 12.67 -6.06
CA SER A 11 -10.32 11.22 -6.11
C SER A 11 -10.80 10.68 -4.76
N TYR A 12 -10.26 11.18 -3.64
CA TYR A 12 -10.65 10.75 -2.30
C TYR A 12 -12.15 10.98 -2.04
N VAL A 13 -12.65 12.16 -2.40
CA VAL A 13 -14.09 12.49 -2.29
C VAL A 13 -14.92 11.71 -3.30
N PHE A 14 -14.43 11.58 -4.53
CA PHE A 14 -15.12 10.90 -5.62
C PHE A 14 -15.38 9.41 -5.31
N TYR A 15 -14.33 8.70 -4.88
CA TYR A 15 -14.40 7.26 -4.59
C TYR A 15 -14.89 6.94 -3.18
N TRP A 16 -15.14 7.94 -2.32
CA TRP A 16 -15.54 7.70 -0.93
C TRP A 16 -16.72 6.73 -0.78
N LYS A 17 -17.76 6.89 -1.61
CA LYS A 17 -18.96 6.03 -1.55
C LYS A 17 -18.69 4.58 -1.95
N GLU A 18 -17.63 4.30 -2.69
CA GLU A 18 -17.24 2.93 -3.05
C GLU A 18 -16.66 2.18 -1.84
N TYR A 19 -16.02 2.90 -0.91
CA TYR A 19 -15.43 2.32 0.31
C TYR A 19 -16.32 2.48 1.54
N PHE A 20 -17.12 3.55 1.61
CA PHE A 20 -17.98 3.89 2.73
C PHE A 20 -19.40 4.22 2.23
N PRO A 21 -20.18 3.22 1.80
CA PRO A 21 -21.50 3.45 1.17
C PRO A 21 -22.48 4.14 2.13
N ASP A 22 -22.40 3.82 3.42
CA ASP A 22 -23.36 4.27 4.45
C ASP A 22 -22.86 5.44 5.30
N VAL A 23 -21.60 5.88 5.10
CA VAL A 23 -21.02 6.99 5.87
C VAL A 23 -20.93 8.23 4.98
N PRO A 24 -21.69 9.31 5.25
CA PRO A 24 -21.58 10.53 4.47
C PRO A 24 -20.29 11.28 4.78
N ILE A 25 -19.73 11.98 3.78
CA ILE A 25 -18.65 12.95 4.00
C ILE A 25 -19.25 14.17 4.70
N LEU A 26 -18.76 14.46 5.91
CA LEU A 26 -19.21 15.61 6.70
C LEU A 26 -18.42 16.89 6.37
N CYS A 27 -17.16 16.75 5.96
CA CYS A 27 -16.26 17.85 5.66
C CYS A 27 -15.28 17.43 4.56
N PRO A 28 -15.00 18.28 3.56
CA PRO A 28 -13.99 17.97 2.55
C PRO A 28 -12.59 17.85 3.19
N PRO A 29 -11.85 16.76 2.94
CA PRO A 29 -10.53 16.59 3.50
C PRO A 29 -9.50 17.48 2.81
N GLY A 30 -8.49 17.91 3.56
CA GLY A 30 -7.30 18.61 3.05
C GLY A 30 -6.06 17.71 3.13
N PHE A 31 -5.15 17.85 2.17
CA PHE A 31 -3.89 17.09 2.11
C PHE A 31 -2.70 18.03 1.98
N ASP A 32 -1.68 17.82 2.82
CA ASP A 32 -0.38 18.48 2.70
C ASP A 32 0.50 17.74 1.68
N GLY A 33 1.33 18.47 0.95
CA GLY A 33 2.20 17.93 -0.09
C GLY A 33 3.55 18.64 -0.10
N ARG A 34 4.62 17.88 -0.32
CA ARG A 34 5.98 18.39 -0.49
C ARG A 34 6.69 17.66 -1.61
N VAL A 35 7.73 18.29 -2.16
CA VAL A 35 8.63 17.67 -3.15
C VAL A 35 10.01 17.55 -2.52
N VAL A 36 10.63 16.39 -2.67
CA VAL A 36 11.98 16.10 -2.18
C VAL A 36 12.75 15.50 -3.34
N LEU A 37 13.98 15.96 -3.56
CA LEU A 37 14.88 15.47 -4.61
C LEU A 37 15.92 14.56 -3.98
N TYR A 38 16.15 13.42 -4.62
CA TYR A 38 17.16 12.44 -4.21
C TYR A 38 18.22 12.31 -5.29
N PRO A 39 19.52 12.52 -4.97
CA PRO A 39 20.58 12.56 -5.97
C PRO A 39 21.07 11.17 -6.40
N SER A 40 20.60 10.09 -5.76
CA SER A 40 20.97 8.71 -6.11
C SER A 40 19.82 7.75 -5.85
N GLU A 41 19.85 6.60 -6.54
CA GLU A 41 18.94 5.47 -6.29
C GLU A 41 18.99 5.00 -4.83
N GLN A 42 20.18 4.98 -4.23
CA GLN A 42 20.33 4.58 -2.83
C GLN A 42 19.54 5.52 -1.90
N ASN A 43 19.57 6.84 -2.13
CA ASN A 43 18.79 7.76 -1.31
C ASN A 43 17.28 7.57 -1.50
N LEU A 44 16.84 7.16 -2.69
CA LEU A 44 15.43 6.81 -2.93
C LEU A 44 15.04 5.52 -2.19
N LYS A 45 15.87 4.46 -2.28
CA LYS A 45 15.68 3.22 -1.51
C LYS A 45 15.62 3.51 -0.02
N ASP A 46 16.57 4.27 0.51
CA ASP A 46 16.62 4.64 1.94
C ASP A 46 15.36 5.40 2.37
N TYR A 47 14.86 6.31 1.54
CA TYR A 47 13.62 7.04 1.82
C TYR A 47 12.41 6.10 1.90
N LEU A 48 12.25 5.22 0.92
CA LEU A 48 11.12 4.27 0.89
C LEU A 48 11.20 3.28 2.05
N SER A 49 12.41 2.78 2.34
CA SER A 49 12.69 1.95 3.52
C SER A 49 12.33 2.66 4.82
N TRP A 50 12.67 3.95 4.93
CA TRP A 50 12.31 4.76 6.10
C TRP A 50 10.79 4.92 6.25
N ARG A 51 10.05 5.12 5.15
CA ARG A 51 8.57 5.17 5.19
C ARG A 51 7.98 3.82 5.60
N GLN A 52 8.52 2.70 5.12
CA GLN A 52 8.03 1.37 5.50
C GLN A 52 8.39 1.00 6.96
N ALA A 53 9.58 1.38 7.43
CA ALA A 53 9.96 1.20 8.83
C ALA A 53 9.05 1.99 9.77
N ASP A 54 8.71 3.23 9.41
CA ASP A 54 7.74 4.07 10.15
C ASP A 54 6.35 3.41 10.19
N CYS A 55 5.87 2.87 9.06
CA CYS A 55 4.64 2.09 9.00
C CYS A 55 4.66 0.89 9.96
N HIS A 56 5.75 0.11 9.97
CA HIS A 56 5.88 -1.05 10.84
C HIS A 56 5.84 -0.68 12.32
N ILE A 57 6.60 0.36 12.72
CA ILE A 57 6.67 0.83 14.11
C ILE A 57 5.30 1.34 14.57
N ASN A 58 4.67 2.20 13.76
CA ASN A 58 3.38 2.79 14.09
C ASN A 58 2.26 1.75 14.11
N ASN A 59 2.25 0.79 13.18
CA ASN A 59 1.25 -0.27 13.19
C ASN A 59 1.39 -1.17 14.42
N LEU A 60 2.60 -1.63 14.76
CA LEU A 60 2.81 -2.45 15.95
C LEU A 60 2.37 -1.72 17.23
N TYR A 61 2.72 -0.44 17.35
CA TYR A 61 2.29 0.39 18.47
C TYR A 61 0.77 0.52 18.52
N ASN A 62 0.13 0.84 17.40
CA ASN A 62 -1.32 1.05 17.34
C ASN A 62 -2.10 -0.24 17.59
N THR A 63 -1.64 -1.39 17.09
CA THR A 63 -2.28 -2.69 17.33
C THR A 63 -2.30 -3.01 18.82
N VAL A 64 -1.16 -2.87 19.51
CA VAL A 64 -1.11 -3.13 20.97
C VAL A 64 -1.85 -2.07 21.77
N PHE A 65 -1.72 -0.79 21.40
CA PHE A 65 -2.42 0.32 22.05
C PHE A 65 -3.94 0.13 22.00
N TRP A 66 -4.50 -0.12 20.82
CA TRP A 66 -5.95 -0.30 20.68
C TRP A 66 -6.43 -1.64 21.24
N SER A 67 -5.59 -2.68 21.27
CA SER A 67 -5.93 -3.92 21.99
C SER A 67 -6.05 -3.69 23.49
N LEU A 68 -5.11 -2.95 24.09
CA LEU A 68 -5.15 -2.55 25.50
C LEU A 68 -6.41 -1.71 25.83
N VAL A 69 -6.80 -0.80 24.94
CA VAL A 69 -7.98 0.05 25.14
C VAL A 69 -9.28 -0.72 24.94
N GLN A 70 -9.44 -1.36 23.78
CA GLN A 70 -10.73 -1.94 23.37
C GLN A 70 -11.00 -3.32 23.99
N LYS A 71 -9.95 -4.13 24.19
CA LYS A 71 -10.06 -5.49 24.76
C LYS A 71 -9.61 -5.54 26.22
N GLY A 72 -8.56 -4.79 26.56
CA GLY A 72 -8.02 -4.71 27.92
C GLY A 72 -8.76 -3.74 28.85
N GLY A 73 -9.64 -2.88 28.31
CA GLY A 73 -10.43 -1.93 29.09
C GLY A 73 -9.64 -0.76 29.68
N LEU A 74 -8.40 -0.54 29.24
CA LEU A 74 -7.61 0.62 29.65
C LEU A 74 -8.13 1.91 29.01
N THR A 75 -7.95 3.04 29.70
CA THR A 75 -8.09 4.35 29.06
C THR A 75 -6.93 4.62 28.10
N PRO A 76 -7.10 5.51 27.09
CA PRO A 76 -6.00 5.90 26.20
C PRO A 76 -4.73 6.37 26.94
N ALA A 77 -4.89 7.13 28.04
CA ALA A 77 -3.76 7.60 28.83
C ALA A 77 -3.02 6.45 29.54
N GLN A 78 -3.75 5.47 30.10
CA GLN A 78 -3.16 4.30 30.75
C GLN A 78 -2.45 3.39 29.74
N ALA A 79 -3.05 3.18 28.55
CA ALA A 79 -2.41 2.41 27.49
C ALA A 79 -1.12 3.08 27.00
N GLN A 80 -1.13 4.40 26.83
CA GLN A 80 0.07 5.16 26.46
C GLN A 80 1.18 5.03 27.50
N ASP A 81 0.84 5.18 28.79
CA ASP A 81 1.81 5.07 29.88
C ASP A 81 2.38 3.65 29.98
N ARG A 82 1.55 2.61 29.84
CA ARG A 82 1.97 1.21 29.81
C ARG A 82 2.95 0.91 28.68
N LEU A 83 2.77 1.52 27.51
CA LEU A 83 3.63 1.29 26.35
C LEU A 83 4.87 2.18 26.33
N LYS A 84 4.98 3.15 27.24
CA LYS A 84 6.09 4.09 27.29
C LYS A 84 7.40 3.37 27.60
N GLY A 85 8.41 3.60 26.77
CA GLY A 85 9.74 2.97 26.93
C GLY A 85 9.83 1.51 26.49
N THR A 86 8.70 0.86 26.14
CA THR A 86 8.71 -0.53 25.68
C THR A 86 9.40 -0.66 24.32
N LEU A 87 10.06 -1.79 24.10
CA LEU A 87 10.65 -2.20 22.84
C LEU A 87 9.65 -2.97 21.98
N ALA A 88 10.04 -3.32 20.74
CA ALA A 88 9.16 -4.08 19.84
C ALA A 88 8.84 -5.48 20.37
N ALA A 89 9.81 -6.16 20.98
CA ALA A 89 9.61 -7.50 21.55
C ALA A 89 8.55 -7.50 22.66
N GLU A 90 8.60 -6.52 23.57
CA GLU A 90 7.63 -6.37 24.66
C GLU A 90 6.22 -6.09 24.14
N LYS A 91 6.07 -5.29 23.06
CA LYS A 91 4.76 -5.08 22.42
C LYS A 91 4.18 -6.35 21.81
N ASN A 92 5.03 -7.16 21.17
CA ASN A 92 4.62 -8.46 20.63
C ASN A 92 4.22 -9.42 21.76
N GLU A 93 4.96 -9.41 22.87
CA GLU A 93 4.65 -10.23 24.03
C GLU A 93 3.31 -9.84 24.67
N ILE A 94 3.02 -8.55 24.82
CA ILE A 94 1.71 -8.07 25.29
C ILE A 94 0.59 -8.54 24.36
N LEU A 95 0.76 -8.40 23.05
CA LEU A 95 -0.24 -8.86 22.06
C LEU A 95 -0.50 -10.36 22.18
N PHE A 96 0.56 -11.16 22.31
CA PHE A 96 0.45 -12.61 22.36
C PHE A 96 -0.12 -13.09 23.69
N SER A 97 0.47 -12.68 24.81
CA SER A 97 0.16 -13.21 26.13
C SER A 97 -1.16 -12.69 26.71
N GLU A 98 -1.53 -11.43 26.45
CA GLU A 98 -2.78 -10.85 26.99
C GLU A 98 -3.96 -10.99 26.04
N PHE A 99 -3.72 -11.00 24.73
CA PHE A 99 -4.79 -10.96 23.73
C PHE A 99 -4.80 -12.16 22.77
N ASN A 100 -3.84 -13.08 22.88
CA ASN A 100 -3.66 -14.20 21.96
C ASN A 100 -3.56 -13.75 20.49
N ILE A 101 -2.92 -12.59 20.26
CA ILE A 101 -2.71 -12.00 18.93
C ILE A 101 -1.24 -12.21 18.55
N ASN A 102 -1.01 -12.99 17.50
CA ASN A 102 0.29 -13.06 16.87
C ASN A 102 0.39 -11.96 15.81
N TYR A 103 1.19 -10.91 16.06
CA TYR A 103 1.35 -9.78 15.14
C TYR A 103 1.78 -10.22 13.73
N ASN A 104 2.55 -11.30 13.59
CA ASN A 104 2.98 -11.79 12.27
C ASN A 104 1.83 -12.33 11.41
N ASN A 105 0.65 -12.58 12.01
CA ASN A 105 -0.55 -12.99 11.31
C ASN A 105 -1.45 -11.79 10.93
N GLU A 106 -1.13 -10.57 11.38
CA GLU A 106 -1.84 -9.37 10.93
C GLU A 106 -1.67 -9.18 9.40
N PRO A 107 -2.70 -8.65 8.71
CA PRO A 107 -2.64 -8.40 7.27
C PRO A 107 -1.39 -7.65 6.84
N LEU A 108 -0.80 -8.09 5.73
CA LEU A 108 0.41 -7.46 5.17
C LEU A 108 0.16 -5.99 4.82
N LEU A 109 -1.05 -5.63 4.38
CA LEU A 109 -1.47 -4.25 4.17
C LEU A 109 -1.17 -3.36 5.39
N TYR A 110 -1.46 -3.85 6.60
CA TYR A 110 -1.25 -3.08 7.83
C TYR A 110 0.23 -3.07 8.25
N ARG A 111 0.93 -4.19 8.07
CA ARG A 111 2.32 -4.33 8.51
C ARG A 111 3.36 -3.74 7.56
N LYS A 112 3.05 -3.66 6.27
CA LYS A 112 3.98 -3.30 5.19
C LYS A 112 3.50 -2.11 4.35
N GLY A 113 2.23 -1.71 4.47
CA GLY A 113 1.64 -0.67 3.64
C GLY A 113 1.28 -1.17 2.24
N SER A 114 1.10 -0.22 1.32
CA SER A 114 0.79 -0.49 -0.09
C SER A 114 1.86 0.10 -0.99
N VAL A 115 2.39 -0.72 -1.90
CA VAL A 115 3.37 -0.33 -2.92
C VAL A 115 2.68 -0.43 -4.26
N LEU A 116 2.74 0.64 -5.06
CA LEU A 116 2.16 0.68 -6.40
C LEU A 116 3.29 0.67 -7.42
N ILE A 117 3.29 -0.32 -8.32
CA ILE A 117 4.26 -0.42 -9.41
C ILE A 117 3.54 -0.62 -10.74
N TRP A 118 4.24 -0.34 -11.83
CA TRP A 118 3.77 -0.69 -13.17
C TRP A 118 4.20 -2.10 -13.53
N GLN A 119 3.25 -2.94 -13.93
CA GLN A 119 3.51 -4.28 -14.42
C GLN A 119 3.02 -4.44 -15.86
N LYS A 120 3.78 -5.17 -16.68
CA LYS A 120 3.35 -5.57 -18.03
C LYS A 120 2.39 -6.75 -17.89
N VAL A 121 1.11 -6.53 -18.17
CA VAL A 121 0.08 -7.55 -18.16
C VAL A 121 -0.26 -7.93 -19.60
N ASN A 122 -0.35 -9.23 -19.86
CA ASN A 122 -0.79 -9.78 -21.14
C ASN A 122 -2.32 -9.82 -21.16
N GLU A 123 -2.94 -8.97 -21.97
CA GLU A 123 -4.37 -8.99 -22.18
C GLU A 123 -4.68 -9.82 -23.42
N VAL A 124 -5.42 -10.91 -23.24
CA VAL A 124 -5.93 -11.73 -24.35
C VAL A 124 -7.36 -11.28 -24.63
N SER A 125 -7.57 -10.72 -25.82
CA SER A 125 -8.90 -10.29 -26.27
C SER A 125 -9.29 -11.09 -27.52
N LYS A 126 -10.55 -11.53 -27.60
CA LYS A 126 -11.09 -12.14 -28.81
C LYS A 126 -11.55 -11.03 -29.75
N LYS A 127 -10.92 -10.93 -30.91
CA LYS A 127 -11.33 -10.00 -31.97
C LYS A 127 -11.89 -10.77 -33.14
N ARG A 128 -13.01 -10.29 -33.69
CA ARG A 128 -13.54 -10.76 -34.97
C ARG A 128 -12.81 -10.02 -36.08
N ILE A 129 -12.12 -10.79 -36.91
CA ILE A 129 -11.37 -10.25 -38.05
C ILE A 129 -12.00 -10.81 -39.32
N LYS A 130 -12.30 -9.93 -40.28
CA LYS A 130 -12.71 -10.30 -41.62
C LYS A 130 -11.52 -10.19 -42.55
N LEU A 131 -11.02 -11.33 -43.03
CA LEU A 131 -9.91 -11.34 -44.00
C LEU A 131 -10.42 -10.89 -45.38
N PRO A 132 -9.60 -10.22 -46.21
CA PRO A 132 -10.03 -9.65 -47.49
C PRO A 132 -10.70 -10.63 -48.46
N ASN A 133 -10.46 -11.94 -48.29
CA ASN A 133 -10.94 -13.01 -49.18
C ASN A 133 -11.88 -14.03 -48.49
N GLU A 134 -12.35 -13.77 -47.27
CA GLU A 134 -13.26 -14.68 -46.55
C GLU A 134 -14.62 -14.02 -46.25
N VAL A 135 -15.70 -14.78 -46.46
CA VAL A 135 -17.08 -14.30 -46.27
C VAL A 135 -17.43 -14.26 -44.77
N ASP A 136 -16.89 -15.21 -44.00
CA ASP A 136 -17.16 -15.41 -42.58
C ASP A 136 -16.13 -14.70 -41.69
N GLU A 137 -16.61 -14.13 -40.58
CA GLU A 137 -15.75 -13.55 -39.54
C GLU A 137 -15.09 -14.66 -38.74
N LYS A 138 -13.76 -14.62 -38.63
CA LYS A 138 -13.01 -15.51 -37.73
C LYS A 138 -12.76 -14.82 -36.40
N GLU A 139 -13.07 -15.52 -35.31
CA GLU A 139 -12.62 -15.12 -33.98
C GLU A 139 -11.14 -15.48 -33.83
N VAL A 140 -10.31 -14.44 -33.69
CA VAL A 140 -8.88 -14.56 -33.46
C VAL A 140 -8.56 -14.04 -32.08
N GLU A 141 -7.78 -14.81 -31.32
CA GLU A 141 -7.22 -14.34 -30.06
C GLU A 141 -6.04 -13.40 -30.34
N VAL A 142 -6.17 -12.17 -29.87
CA VAL A 142 -5.13 -11.15 -29.99
C VAL A 142 -4.59 -10.87 -28.60
N SER A 143 -3.32 -11.20 -28.38
CA SER A 143 -2.59 -10.80 -27.18
C SER A 143 -2.00 -9.40 -27.38
N ARG A 144 -2.25 -8.52 -26.41
CA ARG A 144 -1.62 -7.20 -26.35
C ARG A 144 -1.07 -6.97 -24.95
N TRP A 145 0.17 -6.49 -24.89
CA TRP A 145 0.75 -6.05 -23.63
C TRP A 145 0.22 -4.67 -23.25
N ARG A 146 -0.21 -4.52 -22.00
CA ARG A 146 -0.53 -3.23 -21.39
C ARG A 146 0.27 -3.04 -20.11
N LYS A 147 0.66 -1.79 -19.82
CA LYS A 147 1.17 -1.41 -18.50
C LYS A 147 -0.03 -1.16 -17.61
N GLU A 148 -0.11 -1.89 -16.51
CA GLU A 148 -1.16 -1.75 -15.51
C GLU A 148 -0.53 -1.46 -14.15
N THR A 149 -1.19 -0.65 -13.33
CA THR A 149 -0.75 -0.41 -11.97
C THR A 149 -1.20 -1.56 -11.09
N VAL A 150 -0.27 -2.21 -10.39
CA VAL A 150 -0.56 -3.27 -9.44
C VAL A 150 -0.23 -2.80 -8.03
N ILE A 151 -1.02 -3.27 -7.06
CA ILE A 151 -0.82 -2.99 -5.63
C ILE A 151 -0.19 -4.22 -4.98
N LEU A 152 0.93 -4.02 -4.28
CA LEU A 152 1.67 -5.04 -3.56
C LEU A 152 1.75 -4.69 -2.07
N HIS A 153 1.75 -5.72 -1.22
CA HIS A 153 1.96 -5.60 0.23
C HIS A 153 3.20 -6.42 0.63
N CYS A 154 4.38 -5.95 0.24
CA CYS A 154 5.65 -6.65 0.38
C CYS A 154 6.70 -5.78 1.10
N ASP A 155 7.83 -6.40 1.44
CA ASP A 155 8.99 -5.69 1.99
C ASP A 155 9.75 -4.98 0.86
N VAL A 156 9.99 -3.67 1.02
CA VAL A 156 10.81 -2.87 0.09
C VAL A 156 12.14 -2.43 0.71
N ILE A 157 12.40 -2.87 1.95
CA ILE A 157 13.64 -2.57 2.68
C ILE A 157 14.75 -3.49 2.19
N GLY A 158 14.47 -4.79 2.07
CA GLY A 158 15.39 -5.78 1.54
C GLY A 158 15.58 -5.67 0.03
N ASP A 159 16.66 -6.28 -0.47
CA ASP A 159 17.02 -6.20 -1.89
C ASP A 159 16.11 -7.05 -2.80
N GLN A 160 15.41 -8.05 -2.27
CA GLN A 160 14.53 -8.95 -3.04
C GLN A 160 13.54 -8.19 -3.93
N PHE A 161 12.84 -7.19 -3.39
CA PHE A 161 11.89 -6.39 -4.17
C PHE A 161 12.55 -5.66 -5.34
N TRP A 162 13.76 -5.12 -5.12
CA TRP A 162 14.51 -4.35 -6.11
C TRP A 162 15.13 -5.25 -7.18
N GLU A 163 15.51 -6.47 -6.81
CA GLU A 163 15.97 -7.50 -7.76
C GLU A 163 14.82 -8.00 -8.65
N GLU A 164 13.68 -8.34 -8.04
CA GLU A 164 12.47 -8.78 -8.75
C GLU A 164 11.90 -7.69 -9.67
N HIS A 165 12.05 -6.43 -9.29
CA HIS A 165 11.55 -5.27 -10.04
C HIS A 165 12.67 -4.31 -10.48
N SER A 166 13.79 -4.86 -10.93
CA SER A 166 14.96 -4.08 -11.39
C SER A 166 14.64 -2.98 -12.41
N SER A 167 13.59 -3.17 -13.22
CA SER A 167 13.07 -2.16 -14.16
C SER A 167 12.58 -0.84 -13.54
N ILE A 168 12.41 -0.77 -12.21
CA ILE A 168 12.02 0.47 -11.52
C ILE A 168 13.19 1.45 -11.44
N LEU A 169 14.41 0.92 -11.24
CA LEU A 169 15.63 1.72 -11.07
C LEU A 169 16.47 1.77 -12.35
N SER A 170 16.38 0.76 -13.21
CA SER A 170 17.09 0.80 -14.49
C SER A 170 16.48 1.87 -15.40
N ASP A 171 17.24 2.93 -15.65
CA ASP A 171 16.89 3.95 -16.64
C ASP A 171 16.76 3.34 -18.05
N ASP A 172 15.61 3.53 -18.68
CA ASP A 172 15.48 3.59 -20.15
C ASP A 172 15.63 5.08 -20.61
N SER A 173 16.57 5.81 -19.99
CA SER A 173 16.85 7.23 -20.27
C SER A 173 18.09 7.41 -21.13
#